data_AF-A0A7T1I985-F1
#
_entry.id   AF-A0A7T1I985-F1
#
_cell.length_a   1.000
_cell.length_b   1.000
_cell.length_c   1.000
_cell.angle_alpha   90.00
_cell.angle_beta   90.00
_cell.angle_gamma   90.00
#
_symmetry.space_group_name_H-M   'P 1'
#
loop_
_entity.id
_entity.type
_entity.pdbx_description
1 polymer ?
#
loop_
_entity_poly.entity_id
_entity_poly.type
_entity_poly.pdbx_seq_one_letter_code
_entity_poly.pdbx_strand_id
1 'polypeptide(L)' 'MTPWPDRAVILALLITLGLCFALVFWSVRLNPSPEPQLQWRDRQAPQAMVQPL' A
#
# COMPACT_ATOMS: atom_id res chain seq x y z
N MET A 1 -35.65 19.42 -3.55
CA MET A 1 -34.29 19.07 -3.10
C MET A 1 -34.24 19.27 -1.60
N THR A 2 -34.55 18.23 -0.83
CA THR A 2 -34.44 18.31 0.64
C THR A 2 -32.98 18.09 1.01
N PRO A 3 -32.31 19.06 1.67
CA PRO A 3 -30.95 18.87 2.12
C PRO A 3 -30.91 17.70 3.10
N TRP A 4 -29.89 16.85 2.95
CA TRP A 4 -29.68 15.75 3.87
C TRP A 4 -29.38 16.30 5.27
N PRO A 5 -29.81 15.62 6.34
CA PRO A 5 -29.48 16.06 7.69
C PRO A 5 -27.97 16.14 7.85
N ASP A 6 -27.43 17.23 8.41
CA ASP A 6 -25.97 17.43 8.57
C ASP A 6 -25.29 16.23 9.24
N ARG A 7 -25.96 15.64 10.25
CA ARG A 7 -25.52 14.42 10.94
C ARG A 7 -25.30 13.23 10.00
N ALA A 8 -26.14 13.08 8.97
CA ALA A 8 -26.02 11.98 8.01
C ALA A 8 -24.81 12.19 7.09
N VAL A 9 -24.56 13.44 6.69
CA VAL A 9 -23.37 13.81 5.89
C VAL A 9 -22.10 13.59 6.70
N ILE A 10 -22.08 14.04 7.97
CA ILE A 10 -20.95 13.85 8.87
C ILE A 10 -20.69 12.36 9.11
N LEU A 11 -21.73 11.57 9.37
CA LEU A 11 -21.61 10.11 9.52
C LEU A 11 -21.06 9.45 8.26
N ALA A 12 -21.55 9.84 7.08
CA ALA A 12 -21.06 9.30 5.81
C ALA A 12 -19.57 9.63 5.60
N LEU A 13 -19.14 10.84 5.94
CA LEU A 13 -17.73 11.24 5.87
C LEU A 13 -16.85 10.44 6.83
N LEU A 14 -17.28 10.29 8.09
CA LEU A 14 -16.54 9.51 9.09
C LEU A 14 -16.44 8.03 8.70
N ILE A 15 -17.53 7.44 8.19
CA ILE A 15 -17.54 6.06 7.71
C ILE A 15 -16.59 5.90 6.52
N THR A 16 -16.65 6.81 5.54
CA THR A 16 -15.80 6.76 4.35
C THR A 16 -14.32 6.88 4.72
N LEU A 17 -14.00 7.80 5.63
CA LEU A 17 -12.64 8.00 6.12
C LEU A 17 -12.14 6.78 6.91
N GLY A 18 -12.95 6.26 7.82
CA GLY A 18 -12.62 5.07 8.60
C GLY A 18 -12.44 3.82 7.73
N LEU A 19 -13.30 3.64 6.72
CA LEU A 19 -13.19 2.54 5.77
C LEU A 19 -11.91 2.65 4.95
N CYS A 20 -11.57 3.83 4.44
CA CYS A 20 -10.31 4.06 3.71
C CYS A 20 -9.10 3.72 4.59
N PHE A 21 -9.10 4.18 5.84
CA PHE A 21 -8.04 3.89 6.80
C PHE A 21 -7.93 2.39 7.09
N ALA A 22 -9.06 1.72 7.31
CA ALA A 22 -9.12 0.28 7.54
C ALA A 22 -8.58 -0.51 6.33
N LEU A 23 -8.97 -0.13 5.11
CA LEU A 23 -8.51 -0.79 3.88
C LEU A 23 -7.00 -0.62 3.67
N VAL A 24 -6.45 0.57 3.89
CA VAL A 24 -5.00 0.81 3.80
C VAL A 24 -4.25 0.00 4.85
N PHE A 25 -4.69 0.07 6.11
CA PHE A 25 -4.07 -0.69 7.20
C PHE A 25 -4.11 -2.19 6.94
N TRP A 26 -5.25 -2.69 6.49
CA TRP A 26 -5.45 -4.08 6.10
C TRP A 26 -4.55 -4.49 4.93
N SER A 27 -4.42 -3.63 3.91
CA SER A 27 -3.57 -3.89 2.73
C SER A 27 -2.09 -3.98 3.10
N VAL A 28 -1.59 -3.05 3.92
CA VAL A 28 -0.20 -3.08 4.40
C VAL A 28 0.05 -4.29 5.30
N ARG A 29 -0.93 -4.67 6.14
CA ARG A 29 -0.83 -5.86 6.99
C ARG A 29 -0.78 -7.16 6.18
N LEU A 30 -1.55 -7.26 5.10
CA LEU A 30 -1.66 -8.48 4.28
C LEU A 30 -0.55 -8.63 3.26
N ASN A 31 -0.07 -7.53 2.70
CA ASN A 31 1.00 -7.54 1.72
C ASN A 31 2.11 -6.61 2.22
N PRO A 32 2.99 -7.08 3.14
CA PRO A 32 4.24 -6.38 3.37
C PRO A 32 4.97 -6.36 2.03
N SER A 33 4.91 -5.24 1.32
CA SER A 33 5.57 -5.11 0.03
C SER A 33 7.02 -5.51 0.23
N PRO A 34 7.53 -6.54 -0.47
CA PRO A 34 8.96 -6.81 -0.45
C PRO A 34 9.65 -5.52 -0.84
N GLU A 35 10.71 -5.19 -0.10
CA GLU A 35 11.49 -3.98 -0.29
C GLU A 35 11.72 -3.79 -1.79
N PRO A 36 11.27 -2.67 -2.40
CA PRO A 36 11.39 -2.48 -3.83
C PRO A 36 12.87 -2.68 -4.17
N GLN A 37 13.16 -3.69 -4.99
CA GLN A 37 14.53 -4.00 -5.40
C GLN A 37 15.04 -2.78 -6.16
N LEU A 38 15.79 -1.96 -5.44
CA LEU A 38 16.39 -0.77 -5.98
C LEU A 38 17.45 -1.25 -6.95
N GLN A 39 17.15 -1.18 -8.25
CA GLN A 39 18.00 -1.65 -9.35
C GLN A 39 19.43 -1.08 -9.30
N TRP A 40 19.66 0.02 -8.57
CA TRP A 40 20.99 0.60 -8.33
C TRP A 40 21.80 -0.14 -7.24
N ARG A 41 21.17 -0.93 -6.38
CA ARG A 41 21.80 -1.81 -5.37
C ARG A 41 22.22 -3.16 -5.97
N ASP A 42 21.57 -3.64 -7.03
CA ASP A 42 21.94 -4.87 -7.76
C ASP A 42 23.27 -4.78 -8.53
N ARG A 43 23.93 -3.61 -8.52
CA ARG A 43 25.24 -3.43 -9.15
C ARG A 43 26.40 -4.03 -8.34
N GLN A 44 26.13 -4.64 -7.18
CA GLN A 44 27.13 -5.30 -6.34
C GLN A 44 26.80 -6.79 -6.10
N ALA A 45 26.89 -7.61 -7.15
CA ALA A 45 27.24 -9.02 -7.00
C ALA A 45 28.05 -9.52 -8.20
N PRO A 46 29.39 -9.37 -8.21
CA PRO A 46 30.25 -10.16 -9.10
C PRO A 46 30.35 -11.58 -8.53
N GLN A 47 29.28 -12.37 -8.58
CA GLN A 47 29.27 -13.76 -8.15
C GLN A 47 28.41 -14.59 -9.11
N ALA A 48 28.96 -14.87 -10.28
CA ALA A 48 28.76 -16.11 -11.04
C ALA A 48 29.38 -15.94 -12.44
N MET A 49 30.70 -15.83 -12.51
CA MET A 49 31.40 -16.40 -13.66
C MET A 49 31.19 -17.92 -13.59
N VAL A 50 30.08 -18.39 -14.14
CA VAL A 50 29.95 -19.80 -14.52
C VAL A 50 30.90 -20.00 -15.68
N GLN A 51 32.08 -20.52 -15.37
CA GLN A 51 33.05 -21.00 -16.34
C GLN A 51 32.76 -22.49 -16.56
N PRO A 52 32.15 -22.89 -17.68
CA PRO A 52 32.17 -24.30 -18.07
C PRO A 52 33.51 -24.58 -18.76
N LEU A 53 34.19 -25.61 -18.25
CA LEU A 53 35.39 -26.22 -18.80
C LEU A 53 35.06 -26.99 -20.09
#